data_AF-A0A6B3IMJ9-F1
#
_entry.id   AF-A0A6B3IMJ9-F1
#
_cell.length_a   1.000
_cell.length_b   1.000
_cell.length_c   1.000
_cell.angle_alpha   90.00
_cell.angle_beta   90.00
_cell.angle_gamma   90.00
#
_symmetry.space_group_name_H-M   'P 1'
#
loop_
_entity.id
_entity.type
_entity.pdbx_description
1 polymer ?
#
loop_
_entity_poly.entity_id
_entity_poly.type
_entity_poly.pdbx_seq_one_letter_code
_entity_poly.pdbx_strand_id
1 'polypeptide(L)'
;MNTLALLLTLGVALSTALLIAKVVASRSGRPSAGTSPAVHDLYEAAFLNGGPARVADTALTALYADGRVLIGGPGIISVRHAHANDPVERAVFQELSTAPSGALHVVREAVMRHPAVQEIGDGLAQRGLLVPPAASRPVRRW
;
A
#
# COMPACT_ATOMS: atom_id res chain seq x y z
N MET A 1 -41.19 26.22 -29.25
CA MET A 1 -39.74 26.45 -29.48
C MET A 1 -38.89 26.27 -28.21
N ASN A 2 -39.30 25.42 -27.25
CA ASN A 2 -38.56 25.19 -25.99
C ASN A 2 -38.17 23.72 -25.76
N THR A 3 -38.55 22.80 -26.65
CA THR A 3 -38.29 21.37 -26.48
C THR A 3 -36.79 21.05 -26.49
N LEU A 4 -36.02 21.70 -27.36
CA LEU A 4 -34.56 21.58 -27.40
C LEU A 4 -33.87 22.12 -26.14
N ALA A 5 -34.33 23.27 -25.62
CA ALA A 5 -33.81 23.83 -24.37
C ALA A 5 -34.09 22.89 -23.19
N LEU A 6 -35.29 22.30 -23.14
CA LEU A 6 -35.71 21.36 -22.10
C LEU A 6 -34.89 20.07 -22.14
N LEU A 7 -34.63 19.53 -23.33
CA LEU A 7 -33.79 18.34 -23.53
C LEU A 7 -32.33 18.59 -23.10
N LEU A 8 -31.76 19.75 -23.43
CA LEU A 8 -30.40 20.11 -23.03
C LEU A 8 -30.28 20.26 -21.51
N THR A 9 -31.25 20.91 -20.85
CA THR A 9 -31.25 21.05 -19.39
C THR A 9 -31.39 19.71 -18.68
N LEU A 10 -32.20 18.79 -19.21
CA LEU A 10 -32.33 17.43 -18.67
C LEU A 10 -31.04 16.63 -18.83
N GLY A 11 -30.36 16.74 -19.97
CA GLY A 11 -29.07 16.10 -20.20
C GLY A 11 -27.98 16.60 -19.25
N VAL A 12 -27.88 17.91 -19.06
CA VAL A 12 -26.92 18.53 -18.14
C VAL A 12 -27.23 18.15 -16.69
N ALA A 13 -28.50 18.21 -16.28
CA ALA A 13 -28.92 17.84 -14.94
C ALA A 13 -28.64 16.35 -14.65
N LEU A 14 -28.91 15.47 -15.61
CA LEU A 14 -28.64 14.03 -15.48
C LEU A 14 -27.14 13.74 -15.40
N SER A 15 -26.33 14.38 -16.24
CA SER A 15 -24.87 14.23 -16.22
C SER A 15 -24.28 14.72 -14.90
N THR A 16 -24.75 15.87 -14.41
CA THR A 16 -24.34 16.44 -13.13
C THR A 16 -24.75 15.54 -11.97
N ALA A 17 -25.98 15.02 -11.98
CA ALA A 17 -26.48 14.09 -10.97
C ALA A 17 -25.68 12.78 -10.96
N LEU A 18 -25.34 12.23 -12.13
CA LEU A 18 -24.51 11.02 -12.25
C LEU A 18 -23.08 11.24 -11.74
N LEU A 19 -22.47 12.40 -12.03
CA LEU A 19 -21.16 12.77 -11.50
C LEU A 19 -21.20 12.89 -9.98
N ILE A 20 -22.20 13.59 -9.43
CA ILE A 20 -22.40 13.71 -7.98
C ILE A 20 -22.63 12.34 -7.35
N ALA A 21 -23.48 11.49 -7.94
CA ALA A 21 -23.76 10.15 -7.44
C ALA A 21 -22.49 9.28 -7.42
N LYS A 22 -21.64 9.36 -8.45
CA LYS A 22 -20.34 8.65 -8.46
C LYS A 22 -19.37 9.17 -7.42
N VAL A 23 -19.31 10.48 -7.20
CA VAL A 23 -18.46 11.10 -6.17
C VAL A 23 -18.96 10.77 -4.76
N VAL A 24 -20.27 10.72 -4.56
CA VAL A 24 -20.88 10.34 -3.28
C VAL A 24 -20.65 8.84 -3.03
N ALA A 25 -20.91 7.98 -4.01
CA ALA A 25 -20.67 6.53 -3.87
C ALA A 25 -19.20 6.20 -3.59
N SER A 26 -18.25 6.92 -4.19
CA SER A 26 -16.83 6.74 -3.88
C SER A 26 -16.44 7.25 -2.49
N ARG A 27 -17.20 8.20 -1.93
CA ARG A 27 -17.03 8.69 -0.55
C ARG A 27 -17.76 7.83 0.49
N SER A 28 -18.87 7.20 0.14
CA SER A 28 -19.64 6.32 1.04
C SER A 28 -18.91 5.02 1.39
N GLY A 29 -17.83 4.68 0.68
CA GLY A 29 -16.88 3.65 1.11
C GLY A 29 -15.94 4.08 2.24
N ARG A 30 -16.00 5.33 2.72
CA ARG A 30 -15.29 5.73 3.93
C ARG A 30 -16.05 5.23 5.16
N PRO A 31 -15.42 4.49 6.08
CA PRO A 31 -16.06 4.10 7.33
C PRO A 31 -16.58 5.34 8.06
N SER A 32 -17.81 5.26 8.57
CA SER A 32 -18.40 6.29 9.43
C SER A 32 -17.47 6.68 10.57
N ALA A 33 -17.49 7.97 10.92
CA ALA A 33 -16.72 8.60 11.98
C ALA A 33 -16.97 7.99 13.38
N GLY A 34 -16.44 6.80 13.62
CA GLY A 34 -16.32 6.16 14.92
C GLY A 34 -14.87 5.74 15.11
N THR A 35 -14.15 6.47 15.96
CA THR A 35 -12.69 6.38 16.21
C THR A 35 -11.86 6.55 14.94
N SER A 36 -11.12 7.65 14.84
CA SER A 36 -10.21 7.89 13.70
C SER A 36 -9.39 6.63 13.43
N PRO A 37 -9.45 6.02 12.23
CA PRO A 37 -8.74 4.78 11.96
C PRO A 37 -7.25 5.02 12.24
N ALA A 38 -6.76 4.42 13.32
CA ALA A 38 -5.41 4.65 13.78
C ALA A 38 -4.46 3.75 13.00
N VAL A 39 -3.22 4.22 12.87
CA VAL A 39 -2.10 3.42 12.42
C VAL A 39 -1.64 2.60 13.62
N HIS A 40 -1.63 1.27 13.50
CA HIS A 40 -1.39 0.37 14.63
C HIS A 40 0.08 0.05 14.82
N ASP A 41 0.83 0.00 13.74
CA ASP A 41 2.22 -0.45 13.76
C ASP A 41 3.13 0.43 12.87
N LEU A 42 4.44 0.19 13.02
CA LEU A 42 5.47 0.88 12.26
C LEU A 42 5.39 0.62 10.75
N TYR A 43 4.96 -0.57 10.34
CA TYR A 43 4.93 -0.98 8.94
C TYR A 43 3.72 -0.41 8.19
N GLU A 44 2.57 -0.27 8.83
CA GLU A 44 1.42 0.50 8.40
C GLU A 44 1.81 1.97 8.23
N ALA A 45 2.51 2.55 9.21
CA ALA A 45 3.02 3.92 9.10
C ALA A 45 3.97 4.07 7.90
N ALA A 46 4.89 3.13 7.73
CA ALA A 46 5.81 3.10 6.60
C ALA A 46 5.06 2.96 5.26
N PHE A 47 4.03 2.13 5.20
CA PHE A 47 3.20 1.94 4.01
C PHE A 47 2.46 3.22 3.64
N LEU A 48 1.90 3.94 4.60
CA LEU A 48 1.25 5.23 4.33
C LEU A 48 2.25 6.31 3.87
N ASN A 49 3.50 6.25 4.33
CA ASN A 49 4.53 7.23 3.97
C ASN A 49 5.21 6.96 2.61
N GLY A 50 5.16 5.74 2.07
CA GLY A 50 5.85 5.43 0.81
C GLY A 50 5.49 4.10 0.17
N GLY A 51 4.40 3.47 0.60
CA GLY A 51 3.90 2.22 0.07
C GLY A 51 4.78 1.01 0.41
N PRO A 52 4.66 -0.08 -0.36
CA PRO A 52 5.34 -1.35 -0.07
C PRO A 52 6.87 -1.23 -0.09
N ALA A 53 7.41 -0.31 -0.90
CA ALA A 53 8.84 0.00 -0.94
C ALA A 53 9.36 0.47 0.42
N ARG A 54 8.63 1.41 1.04
CA ARG A 54 9.03 1.98 2.33
C ARG A 54 8.88 0.97 3.47
N VAL A 55 7.92 0.05 3.39
CA VAL A 55 7.79 -1.07 4.32
C VAL A 55 9.01 -1.98 4.27
N ALA A 56 9.41 -2.42 3.08
CA ALA A 56 10.58 -3.27 2.90
C ALA A 56 11.86 -2.58 3.41
N ASP A 57 12.06 -1.30 3.09
CA ASP A 57 13.21 -0.52 3.57
C ASP A 57 13.20 -0.39 5.10
N THR A 58 12.04 -0.19 5.69
CA THR A 58 11.90 -0.08 7.15
C THR A 58 12.24 -1.40 7.83
N ALA A 59 11.78 -2.53 7.30
CA ALA A 59 12.10 -3.86 7.84
C ALA A 59 13.59 -4.18 7.72
N LEU A 60 14.19 -3.92 6.56
CA LEU A 60 15.62 -4.11 6.34
C LEU A 60 16.46 -3.22 7.27
N THR A 61 16.03 -1.97 7.47
CA THR A 61 16.71 -1.04 8.38
C THR A 61 16.57 -1.48 9.83
N ALA A 62 15.40 -1.94 10.27
CA ALA A 62 15.17 -2.45 11.62
C ALA A 62 16.04 -3.69 11.89
N LEU A 63 16.05 -4.65 10.97
CA LEU A 63 16.89 -5.84 11.07
C LEU A 63 18.39 -5.51 11.10
N TYR A 64 18.82 -4.52 10.34
CA TYR A 64 20.20 -4.06 10.32
C TYR A 64 20.58 -3.35 11.62
N ALA A 65 19.73 -2.44 12.10
CA ALA A 65 19.94 -1.68 13.33
C ALA A 65 20.02 -2.62 14.56
N ASP A 66 19.22 -3.69 14.57
CA ASP A 66 19.23 -4.69 15.63
C ASP A 66 20.39 -5.71 15.49
N GLY A 67 21.23 -5.60 14.47
CA GLY A 67 22.34 -6.52 14.22
C GLY A 67 21.90 -7.94 13.85
N ARG A 68 20.65 -8.12 13.45
CA ARG A 68 20.07 -9.41 13.02
C ARG A 68 20.49 -9.75 11.59
N VAL A 69 20.73 -8.73 10.77
CA VAL A 69 21.38 -8.84 9.46
C VAL A 69 22.55 -7.88 9.34
N LEU A 70 23.50 -8.20 8.48
CA LEU A 70 24.55 -7.30 8.04
C LEU A 70 24.39 -7.04 6.55
N ILE A 71 24.73 -5.83 6.13
CA ILE A 71 24.74 -5.43 4.72
C ILE A 71 26.18 -5.03 4.39
N GLY A 72 26.87 -5.85 3.63
CA GLY A 72 28.22 -5.55 3.13
C GLY A 72 28.18 -4.90 1.76
N GLY A 73 29.24 -4.20 1.34
CA GLY A 73 29.43 -3.84 -0.07
C GLY A 73 29.69 -5.13 -0.86
N PRO A 74 29.03 -5.41 -2.01
CA PRO A 74 28.27 -4.56 -2.96
C PRO A 74 26.74 -4.48 -2.76
N GLY A 75 26.26 -4.46 -1.51
CA GLY A 75 24.84 -4.54 -1.18
C GLY A 75 24.37 -5.99 -1.06
N ILE A 76 25.13 -6.82 -0.36
CA ILE A 76 24.79 -8.21 -0.06
C ILE A 76 24.37 -8.31 1.40
N ILE A 77 23.23 -8.94 1.63
CA ILE A 77 22.69 -9.16 2.96
C ILE A 77 23.20 -10.50 3.49
N SER A 78 23.69 -10.52 4.72
CA SER A 78 24.05 -11.73 5.46
C SER A 78 23.25 -11.83 6.75
N VAL A 79 22.67 -12.99 7.01
CA VAL A 79 21.90 -13.25 8.24
C VAL A 79 22.87 -13.55 9.38
N ARG A 80 22.72 -12.85 10.51
CA ARG A 80 23.45 -13.13 11.75
C ARG A 80 22.58 -13.90 12.74
N HIS A 81 21.34 -13.45 12.90
CA HIS A 81 20.36 -14.07 13.79
C HIS A 81 19.01 -14.09 13.08
N ALA A 82 18.54 -15.28 12.71
CA ALA A 82 17.26 -15.49 12.02
C ALA A 82 16.09 -15.43 13.03
N HIS A 83 15.80 -14.25 13.55
CA HIS A 83 14.69 -14.01 14.46
C HIS A 83 13.83 -12.85 13.97
N ALA A 84 12.56 -13.15 13.69
CA ALA A 84 11.57 -12.19 13.24
C ALA A 84 10.53 -11.93 14.34
N ASN A 85 10.35 -10.67 14.68
CA ASN A 85 9.32 -10.20 15.60
C ASN A 85 8.01 -9.90 14.87
N ASP A 86 8.10 -9.64 13.56
CA ASP A 86 6.99 -9.20 12.73
C ASP A 86 6.84 -10.06 11.46
N PRO A 87 5.62 -10.23 10.90
CA PRO A 87 5.41 -10.91 9.63
C PRO A 87 6.25 -10.36 8.47
N VAL A 88 6.50 -9.05 8.39
CA VAL A 88 7.33 -8.43 7.35
C VAL A 88 8.80 -8.82 7.52
N GLU A 89 9.31 -8.84 8.76
CA GLU A 89 10.67 -9.32 9.03
C GLU A 89 10.83 -10.80 8.68
N ARG A 90 9.80 -11.61 8.97
CA ARG A 90 9.77 -13.03 8.59
C ARG A 90 9.81 -13.19 7.08
N ALA A 91 9.10 -12.33 6.34
CA ALA A 91 9.17 -12.28 4.89
C ALA A 91 10.59 -11.95 4.40
N VAL A 92 11.30 -11.02 5.04
CA VAL A 92 12.70 -10.72 4.71
C VAL A 92 13.58 -11.96 4.85
N PHE A 93 13.48 -12.70 5.97
CA PHE A 93 14.26 -13.92 6.15
C PHE A 93 13.87 -15.02 5.16
N GLN A 94 12.58 -15.15 4.84
CA GLN A 94 12.10 -16.08 3.83
C GLN A 94 12.71 -15.78 2.46
N GLU A 95 12.64 -14.53 2.00
CA GLU A 95 13.23 -14.12 0.72
C GLU A 95 14.75 -14.22 0.72
N LEU A 96 15.41 -13.99 1.87
CA LEU A 96 16.85 -14.22 2.00
C LEU A 96 17.23 -15.70 1.87
N SER A 97 16.40 -16.61 2.39
CA SER A 97 16.65 -18.05 2.29
C SER A 97 16.53 -18.59 0.87
N THR A 98 15.74 -17.93 0.02
CA THR A 98 15.50 -18.32 -1.38
C THR A 98 16.36 -17.53 -2.37
N ALA A 99 16.97 -16.41 -1.95
CA ALA A 99 17.81 -15.56 -2.79
C ALA A 99 19.25 -16.13 -2.94
N PRO A 100 19.67 -16.60 -4.13
CA PRO A 100 20.98 -17.23 -4.30
C PRO A 100 22.17 -16.32 -4.01
N SER A 101 22.02 -15.00 -4.24
CA SER A 101 23.08 -14.01 -4.06
C SER A 101 22.93 -13.18 -2.79
N GLY A 102 21.78 -13.22 -2.11
CA GLY A 102 21.46 -12.31 -1.00
C GLY A 102 21.50 -10.83 -1.39
N ALA A 103 21.39 -10.49 -2.69
CA ALA A 103 21.50 -9.12 -3.15
C ALA A 103 20.35 -8.26 -2.60
N LEU A 104 20.70 -7.13 -1.97
CA LEU A 104 19.78 -6.22 -1.29
C LEU A 104 18.64 -5.77 -2.19
N HIS A 105 18.94 -5.39 -3.44
CA HIS A 105 17.92 -4.94 -4.37
C HIS A 105 16.92 -6.05 -4.72
N VAL A 106 17.38 -7.29 -4.92
CA VAL A 106 16.53 -8.45 -5.21
C VAL A 106 15.63 -8.78 -4.02
N VAL A 107 16.22 -8.88 -2.82
CA VAL A 107 15.48 -9.18 -1.59
C VAL A 107 14.46 -8.08 -1.31
N ARG A 108 14.85 -6.82 -1.42
CA ARG A 108 13.95 -5.68 -1.26
C ARG A 108 12.76 -5.76 -2.23
N GLU A 109 13.03 -6.03 -3.51
CA GLU A 109 11.99 -6.12 -4.54
C GLU A 109 11.04 -7.30 -4.31
N ALA A 110 11.56 -8.43 -3.83
CA ALA A 110 10.77 -9.60 -3.47
C ALA A 110 9.88 -9.34 -2.25
N VAL A 111 10.44 -8.75 -1.19
CA VAL A 111 9.71 -8.38 0.04
C VAL A 111 8.60 -7.38 -0.27
N MET A 112 8.83 -6.41 -1.15
CA MET A 112 7.79 -5.47 -1.61
C MET A 112 6.55 -6.15 -2.19
N ARG A 113 6.72 -7.32 -2.81
CA ARG A 113 5.65 -8.11 -3.44
C ARG A 113 5.14 -9.25 -2.57
N HIS A 114 5.77 -9.45 -1.41
CA HIS A 114 5.43 -10.54 -0.52
C HIS A 114 4.01 -10.36 0.07
N PRO A 115 3.23 -11.45 0.25
CA PRO A 115 1.86 -11.39 0.80
C PRO A 115 1.75 -10.59 2.09
N ALA A 116 2.68 -10.76 3.04
CA ALA A 116 2.70 -10.00 4.29
C ALA A 116 2.67 -8.47 4.10
N VAL A 117 3.30 -7.94 3.04
CA VAL A 117 3.27 -6.51 2.73
C VAL A 117 1.97 -6.12 2.02
N GLN A 118 1.39 -7.01 1.21
CA GLN A 118 0.09 -6.79 0.58
C GLN A 118 -1.04 -6.75 1.60
N GLU A 119 -1.02 -7.66 2.59
CA GLU A 119 -1.99 -7.72 3.69
C GLU A 119 -2.04 -6.42 4.50
N ILE A 120 -0.90 -5.74 4.69
CA ILE A 120 -0.86 -4.40 5.30
C ILE A 120 -1.65 -3.40 4.44
N GLY A 121 -1.39 -3.39 3.14
CA GLY A 121 -2.11 -2.52 2.19
C GLY A 121 -3.61 -2.79 2.16
N ASP A 122 -3.99 -4.07 2.19
CA ASP A 122 -5.39 -4.51 2.20
C ASP A 122 -6.08 -4.13 3.52
N GLY A 123 -5.41 -4.31 4.67
CA GLY A 123 -5.91 -3.90 5.97
C GLY A 123 -6.10 -2.38 6.06
N LEU A 124 -5.14 -1.61 5.56
CA LEU A 124 -5.25 -0.15 5.46
C LEU A 124 -6.40 0.28 4.55
N ALA A 125 -6.59 -0.40 3.41
CA ALA A 125 -7.68 -0.12 2.49
C ALA A 125 -9.06 -0.46 3.09
N GLN A 126 -9.19 -1.60 3.76
CA GLN A 126 -10.41 -2.00 4.46
C GLN A 126 -10.82 -0.98 5.53
N ARG A 127 -9.83 -0.36 6.20
CA ARG A 127 -10.06 0.73 7.17
C ARG A 127 -10.20 2.11 6.55
N GLY A 128 -10.20 2.23 5.22
CA GLY A 128 -10.34 3.49 4.50
C GLY A 128 -9.15 4.45 4.62
N LEU A 129 -8.00 3.96 5.09
CA LEU A 129 -6.75 4.73 5.22
C LEU A 129 -5.95 4.79 3.91
N LEU A 130 -6.22 3.86 3.00
CA LEU A 130 -5.59 3.78 1.70
C LEU A 130 -6.63 3.60 0.61
N VAL A 131 -6.48 4.30 -0.53
CA VAL A 131 -7.28 4.00 -1.72
C VAL A 131 -6.59 2.85 -2.47
N PRO A 132 -7.26 1.70 -2.69
CA PRO A 132 -6.65 0.59 -3.41
C PRO A 132 -6.15 1.04 -4.79
N PRO A 133 -4.92 0.67 -5.20
CA PRO A 133 -4.39 1.03 -6.51
C PRO A 133 -5.24 0.49 -7.67
N ALA A 134 -5.94 -0.63 -7.47
CA ALA A 134 -6.90 -1.16 -8.46
C ALA A 134 -8.09 -0.20 -8.68
N ALA A 135 -8.50 0.55 -7.66
CA ALA A 135 -9.59 1.52 -7.74
C ALA A 135 -9.14 2.87 -8.36
N SER A 136 -7.83 3.19 -8.34
CA SER A 136 -7.30 4.44 -8.90
C SER A 136 -6.72 4.32 -10.33
N ARG A 137 -6.53 3.10 -10.85
CA ARG A 137 -6.11 2.84 -12.24
C ARG A 137 -6.92 3.57 -13.33
N PRO A 138 -8.26 3.68 -13.29
CA PRO A 138 -9.00 4.41 -14.31
C PRO A 138 -8.83 5.93 -14.23
N VAL A 139 -8.36 6.47 -13.10
CA VAL A 139 -8.17 7.92 -12.91
C VAL A 139 -6.77 8.38 -13.34
N ARG A 140 -5.79 7.47 -13.38
CA ARG A 140 -4.40 7.79 -13.77
C ARG A 140 -4.09 7.65 -15.26
N ARG A 141 -5.02 7.11 -16.05
CA ARG A 141 -4.97 7.12 -17.52
C ARG A 141 -5.82 8.27 -18.04
N TRP A 142 -5.30 9.49 -17.94
CA TRP A 142 -5.81 10.67 -18.65
C TRP A 142 -4.63 11.35 -19.30
#